data_AF-A0A7X1TKZ3-F1
#
_entry.id   AF-A0A7X1TKZ3-F1
#
_cell.length_a   1.000
_cell.length_b   1.000
_cell.length_c   1.000
_cell.angle_alpha   90.00
_cell.angle_beta   90.00
_cell.angle_gamma   90.00
#
_symmetry.space_group_name_H-M   'P 1'
#
loop_
_entity.id
_entity.type
_entity.pdbx_description
1 polymer ?
#
loop_
_entity_poly.entity_id
_entity_poly.type
_entity_poly.pdbx_seq_one_letter_code
_entity_poly.pdbx_strand_id
1 'polypeptide(L)'
;MTAKIRWALIGASTIADEWMINAIRSQPDGEIATVVSGSAERAREFAQKHHLPAHSADLDAVLADPSITAVYISSTNEKHLPQALAAAKAGKHVLCEKPLALTEDEAAQMIEACVSHDVRLGTNHHLRCAATHRKIRELIRTGEVGTPLFARVFHAVSLPPHLRGWRIERPDAGGGVILDISVHDIDTLRFVLDDEPVEVSAMTASGTMSSAGLADGVMAIVRFKEGVLAQLHDAFTVPYAPTGLEIHGTSGSLFAKDVMTQRPVGEISLRTPDGTQIIEIEHHDLYGTGVAEFHRSISEGQNPAATGIDGYRSLVAALSIVQSADAGGHVTVPSRFAE
;
A
#
# COMPACT_ATOMS: atom_id res chain seq x y z
N MET A 1 -25.68 1.97 -19.92
CA MET A 1 -24.74 2.86 -19.20
C MET A 1 -24.32 2.11 -17.94
N THR A 2 -23.02 1.93 -17.72
CA THR A 2 -22.51 1.38 -16.46
C THR A 2 -22.91 2.31 -15.31
N ALA A 3 -23.32 1.74 -14.17
CA ALA A 3 -23.68 2.54 -13.00
C ALA A 3 -22.44 3.31 -12.52
N LYS A 4 -22.58 4.62 -12.27
CA LYS A 4 -21.48 5.46 -11.79
C LYS A 4 -21.11 5.08 -10.36
N ILE A 5 -19.82 4.98 -10.08
CA ILE A 5 -19.29 4.85 -8.72
C ILE A 5 -18.96 6.26 -8.24
N ARG A 6 -19.77 6.74 -7.29
CA ARG A 6 -19.64 8.07 -6.71
C ARG A 6 -18.84 7.99 -5.42
N TRP A 7 -17.70 8.66 -5.40
CA TRP A 7 -16.71 8.62 -4.33
C TRP A 7 -16.86 9.77 -3.34
N ALA A 8 -16.69 9.46 -2.06
CA ALA A 8 -16.34 10.44 -1.04
C ALA A 8 -14.87 10.26 -0.62
N LEU A 9 -14.10 11.35 -0.62
CA LEU A 9 -12.71 11.33 -0.14
C LEU A 9 -12.69 11.65 1.35
N ILE A 10 -12.32 10.72 2.20
CA ILE A 10 -12.18 10.91 3.65
C ILE A 10 -10.72 11.26 3.95
N GLY A 11 -10.44 12.57 3.94
CA GLY A 11 -9.11 13.13 4.10
C GLY A 11 -8.71 14.03 2.92
N ALA A 12 -8.66 15.34 3.17
CA ALA A 12 -8.00 16.32 2.29
C ALA A 12 -6.47 16.14 2.39
N SER A 13 -5.94 15.13 1.71
CA SER A 13 -4.58 14.60 1.88
C SER A 13 -3.71 14.78 0.64
N THR A 14 -2.39 14.76 0.82
CA THR A 14 -1.43 14.86 -0.29
C THR A 14 -1.56 13.70 -1.28
N ILE A 15 -1.80 12.47 -0.82
CA ILE A 15 -2.00 11.31 -1.70
C ILE A 15 -3.28 11.45 -2.55
N ALA A 16 -4.34 12.04 -1.99
CA ALA A 16 -5.55 12.32 -2.73
C ALA A 16 -5.34 13.41 -3.80
N ASP A 17 -4.64 14.48 -3.43
CA ASP A 17 -4.27 15.62 -4.28
C ASP A 17 -3.41 15.21 -5.47
N GLU A 18 -2.31 14.49 -5.20
CA GLU A 18 -1.30 14.16 -6.21
C GLU A 18 -1.72 13.02 -7.15
N TRP A 19 -2.48 12.04 -6.64
CA TRP A 19 -2.71 10.78 -7.36
C TRP A 19 -4.18 10.40 -7.49
N MET A 20 -4.88 10.25 -6.36
CA MET A 20 -6.17 9.54 -6.38
C MET A 20 -7.30 10.30 -7.06
N ILE A 21 -7.31 11.64 -7.00
CA ILE A 21 -8.31 12.42 -7.74
C ILE A 21 -8.22 12.16 -9.24
N ASN A 22 -7.00 12.14 -9.79
CA ASN A 22 -6.77 11.86 -11.19
C ASN A 22 -7.08 10.40 -11.53
N ALA A 23 -6.69 9.46 -10.66
CA ALA A 23 -6.97 8.03 -10.83
C ALA A 23 -8.48 7.72 -10.85
N ILE A 24 -9.29 8.37 -10.00
CA ILE A 24 -10.74 8.21 -9.99
C ILE A 24 -11.37 8.84 -11.24
N ARG A 25 -10.93 10.05 -11.62
CA ARG A 25 -11.44 10.76 -12.80
C ARG A 25 -11.06 10.12 -14.13
N SER A 26 -9.97 9.35 -14.18
CA SER A 26 -9.58 8.61 -15.38
C SER A 26 -10.48 7.40 -15.66
N GLN A 27 -11.25 6.94 -14.66
CA GLN A 27 -12.21 5.85 -14.85
C GLN A 27 -13.50 6.36 -15.50
N PRO A 28 -14.00 5.70 -16.56
CA PRO A 28 -15.20 6.13 -17.27
C PRO A 28 -16.46 6.09 -16.39
N ASP A 29 -16.47 5.29 -15.32
CA ASP A 29 -17.53 5.14 -14.34
C ASP A 29 -17.26 5.86 -13.01
N GLY A 30 -16.11 6.50 -12.83
CA GLY A 30 -15.73 7.21 -11.60
C GLY A 30 -16.23 8.66 -11.55
N GLU A 31 -16.73 9.07 -10.38
CA GLU A 31 -17.07 10.47 -10.06
C GLU A 31 -16.70 10.78 -8.61
N ILE A 32 -16.16 11.96 -8.33
CA ILE A 32 -15.88 12.40 -6.96
C ILE A 32 -16.96 13.39 -6.54
N ALA A 33 -17.78 13.00 -5.57
CA ALA A 33 -18.92 13.78 -5.12
C ALA A 33 -18.55 14.76 -3.99
N THR A 34 -17.64 14.39 -3.09
CA THR A 34 -17.30 15.23 -1.94
C THR A 34 -15.94 14.89 -1.34
N VAL A 35 -15.39 15.83 -0.57
CA VAL A 35 -14.27 15.61 0.33
C VAL A 35 -14.69 15.90 1.77
N VAL A 36 -14.25 15.05 2.69
CA VAL A 36 -14.43 15.19 4.13
C VAL A 36 -13.09 15.52 4.79
N SER A 37 -13.06 16.53 5.65
CA SER A 37 -11.89 16.85 6.46
C SER A 37 -12.32 17.31 7.84
N GLY A 38 -11.55 16.94 8.88
CA GLY A 38 -11.78 17.43 10.25
C GLY A 38 -11.62 18.95 10.42
N SER A 39 -11.18 19.67 9.37
CA SER A 39 -11.23 21.13 9.30
C SER A 39 -12.11 21.55 8.13
N ALA A 40 -13.18 22.29 8.41
CA ALA A 40 -14.11 22.79 7.40
C ALA A 40 -13.41 23.72 6.39
N GLU A 41 -12.46 24.54 6.85
CA GLU A 41 -11.66 25.40 5.99
C GLU A 41 -10.81 24.59 5.02
N ARG A 42 -10.08 23.59 5.51
CA ARG A 42 -9.27 22.70 4.68
C ARG A 42 -10.12 21.89 3.69
N ALA A 43 -11.31 21.44 4.10
CA ALA A 43 -12.25 20.76 3.19
C ALA A 43 -12.68 21.69 2.05
N ARG A 44 -13.01 22.95 2.37
CA ARG A 44 -13.41 23.98 1.40
C ARG A 44 -12.29 24.30 0.43
N GLU A 45 -11.08 24.55 0.91
CA GLU A 45 -9.92 24.87 0.08
C GLU A 45 -9.55 23.72 -0.84
N PHE A 46 -9.56 22.49 -0.33
CA PHE A 46 -9.27 21.29 -1.12
C PHE A 46 -10.33 21.08 -2.22
N ALA A 47 -11.62 21.23 -1.90
CA ALA A 47 -12.68 21.15 -2.90
C ALA A 47 -12.58 22.25 -3.96
N GLN A 48 -12.23 23.48 -3.56
CA GLN A 48 -12.00 24.59 -4.49
C GLN A 48 -10.82 24.31 -5.43
N LYS A 49 -9.67 23.87 -4.88
CA LYS A 49 -8.46 23.52 -5.64
C LYS A 49 -8.73 22.48 -6.72
N HIS A 50 -9.52 21.45 -6.39
CA HIS A 50 -9.76 20.32 -7.28
C HIS A 50 -11.07 20.37 -8.03
N HIS A 51 -11.86 21.44 -7.89
CA HIS A 51 -13.19 21.59 -8.47
C HIS A 51 -14.13 20.43 -8.09
N LEU A 52 -14.15 20.08 -6.80
CA LEU A 52 -15.10 19.09 -6.25
C LEU A 52 -16.45 19.77 -5.97
N PRO A 53 -17.58 19.10 -6.24
CA PRO A 53 -18.89 19.75 -6.15
C PRO A 53 -19.34 20.02 -4.71
N ALA A 54 -18.81 19.28 -3.73
CA ALA A 54 -19.11 19.47 -2.31
C ALA A 54 -17.89 19.24 -1.41
N HIS A 55 -18.01 19.71 -0.17
CA HIS A 55 -17.08 19.46 0.92
C HIS A 55 -17.87 19.37 2.23
N SER A 56 -17.35 18.62 3.20
CA SER A 56 -17.95 18.48 4.54
C SER A 56 -16.89 18.38 5.63
N ALA A 57 -17.26 18.76 6.85
CA ALA A 57 -16.53 18.40 8.07
C ALA A 57 -17.25 17.30 8.88
N ASP A 58 -18.45 16.93 8.46
CA ASP A 58 -19.30 15.89 9.05
C ASP A 58 -19.23 14.64 8.17
N LEU A 59 -18.58 13.59 8.69
CA LEU A 59 -18.46 12.30 8.02
C LEU A 59 -19.79 11.56 8.00
N ASP A 60 -20.56 11.59 9.09
CA ASP A 60 -21.80 10.84 9.21
C ASP A 60 -22.85 11.36 8.22
N ALA A 61 -22.92 12.68 8.05
CA ALA A 61 -23.79 13.30 7.04
C ALA A 61 -23.43 12.85 5.61
N VAL A 62 -22.14 12.68 5.30
CA VAL A 62 -21.68 12.19 3.99
C VAL A 62 -21.97 10.71 3.81
N LEU A 63 -21.77 9.90 4.84
CA LEU A 63 -22.06 8.47 4.79
C LEU A 63 -23.56 8.18 4.71
N ALA A 64 -24.41 9.07 5.23
CA ALA A 64 -25.86 8.97 5.12
C ALA A 64 -26.39 9.27 3.70
N ASP A 65 -25.59 9.88 2.81
CA ASP A 65 -26.01 10.15 1.43
C ASP A 65 -26.09 8.85 0.62
N PRO A 66 -27.28 8.43 0.15
CA PRO A 66 -27.44 7.20 -0.62
C PRO A 66 -26.80 7.27 -2.01
N SER A 67 -26.45 8.47 -2.50
CA SER A 67 -25.76 8.65 -3.79
C SER A 67 -24.28 8.29 -3.72
N ILE A 68 -23.67 8.26 -2.54
CA ILE A 68 -22.27 7.83 -2.36
C ILE A 68 -22.20 6.31 -2.40
N THR A 69 -21.36 5.78 -3.29
CA THR A 69 -21.15 4.34 -3.51
C THR A 69 -19.91 3.83 -2.77
N ALA A 70 -18.83 4.60 -2.82
CA ALA A 70 -17.53 4.21 -2.28
C ALA A 70 -16.86 5.36 -1.52
N VAL A 71 -15.99 5.02 -0.58
CA VAL A 71 -15.14 5.96 0.14
C VAL A 71 -13.67 5.64 -0.08
N TYR A 72 -12.87 6.68 -0.23
CA TYR A 72 -11.41 6.58 -0.19
C TYR A 72 -10.91 7.17 1.12
N ILE A 73 -10.31 6.34 1.99
CA ILE A 73 -9.80 6.75 3.29
C ILE A 73 -8.30 7.01 3.16
N SER A 74 -7.89 8.26 3.39
CA SER A 74 -6.48 8.66 3.36
C SER A 74 -6.16 9.72 4.42
N SER A 75 -6.82 9.58 5.57
CA SER A 75 -6.50 10.37 6.76
C SER A 75 -5.27 9.79 7.47
N THR A 76 -4.97 10.21 8.70
CA THR A 76 -3.85 9.63 9.45
C THR A 76 -4.21 8.23 9.96
N ASN A 77 -3.22 7.34 10.09
CA ASN A 77 -3.44 5.90 10.23
C ASN A 77 -4.37 5.51 11.40
N GLU A 78 -4.31 6.24 12.53
CA GLU A 78 -5.13 5.98 13.72
C GLU A 78 -6.64 6.16 13.47
N LYS A 79 -7.01 6.77 12.34
CA LYS A 79 -8.40 7.04 11.96
C LYS A 79 -8.95 6.05 10.93
N HIS A 80 -8.12 5.17 10.38
CA HIS A 80 -8.53 4.23 9.34
C HIS A 80 -9.65 3.30 9.85
N LEU A 81 -9.44 2.65 11.00
CA LEU A 81 -10.43 1.77 11.62
C LEU A 81 -11.79 2.46 11.82
N PRO A 82 -11.92 3.52 12.64
CA PRO A 82 -13.23 4.09 12.94
C PRO A 82 -13.95 4.60 11.68
N GLN A 83 -13.22 5.12 10.69
CA GLN A 83 -13.79 5.57 9.42
C GLN A 83 -14.25 4.42 8.54
N ALA A 84 -13.49 3.32 8.45
CA ALA A 84 -13.86 2.14 7.70
C ALA A 84 -15.07 1.41 8.30
N LEU A 85 -15.13 1.30 9.64
CA LEU A 85 -16.30 0.73 10.33
C LEU A 85 -17.56 1.57 10.08
N ALA A 86 -17.45 2.90 10.15
CA ALA A 86 -18.57 3.79 9.85
C ALA A 86 -19.04 3.65 8.40
N ALA A 87 -18.10 3.60 7.45
CA ALA A 87 -18.40 3.44 6.03
C ALA A 87 -19.05 2.09 5.71
N ALA A 88 -18.52 1.00 6.27
CA ALA A 88 -19.09 -0.34 6.12
C ALA A 88 -20.50 -0.41 6.68
N LYS A 89 -20.73 0.14 7.88
CA LYS A 89 -22.06 0.22 8.50
C LYS A 89 -23.07 1.00 7.65
N ALA A 90 -22.60 2.02 6.92
CA ALA A 90 -23.40 2.80 5.98
C ALA A 90 -23.55 2.14 4.59
N GLY A 91 -23.05 0.91 4.40
CA GLY A 91 -23.14 0.17 3.14
C GLY A 91 -22.26 0.74 2.03
N LYS A 92 -21.15 1.40 2.37
CA LYS A 92 -20.22 2.00 1.39
C LYS A 92 -19.01 1.09 1.18
N HIS A 93 -18.61 0.89 -0.07
CA HIS A 93 -17.36 0.19 -0.38
C HIS A 93 -16.16 1.04 0.06
N VAL A 94 -15.11 0.41 0.58
CA VAL A 94 -13.97 1.08 1.20
C VAL A 94 -12.68 0.76 0.44
N LEU A 95 -12.03 1.79 -0.08
CA LEU A 95 -10.61 1.74 -0.45
C LEU A 95 -9.83 2.52 0.61
N CYS A 96 -9.03 1.83 1.42
CA CYS A 96 -8.29 2.43 2.53
C CYS A 96 -6.80 2.51 2.20
N GLU A 97 -6.17 3.62 2.57
CA GLU A 97 -4.71 3.73 2.57
C GLU A 97 -4.06 2.74 3.52
N LYS A 98 -2.79 2.45 3.23
CA LYS A 98 -1.91 1.67 4.09
C LYS A 98 -1.23 2.55 5.14
N PRO A 99 -0.78 1.98 6.28
CA PRO A 99 -1.14 0.64 6.77
C PRO A 99 -2.65 0.57 7.03
N LEU A 100 -3.23 -0.62 6.87
CA LEU A 100 -4.69 -0.78 6.97
C LEU A 100 -5.20 -0.30 8.34
N ALA A 101 -4.47 -0.62 9.41
CA ALA A 101 -4.70 -0.17 10.77
C ALA A 101 -3.37 -0.06 11.54
N LEU A 102 -3.42 0.19 12.86
CA LEU A 102 -2.23 0.22 13.71
C LEU A 102 -1.93 -1.11 14.40
N THR A 103 -2.92 -1.99 14.51
CA THR A 103 -2.74 -3.31 15.12
C THR A 103 -3.39 -4.40 14.28
N GLU A 104 -2.95 -5.63 14.52
CA GLU A 104 -3.54 -6.83 13.93
C GLU A 104 -5.06 -6.92 14.16
N ASP A 105 -5.51 -6.70 15.40
CA ASP A 105 -6.92 -6.80 15.77
C ASP A 105 -7.78 -5.73 15.10
N GLU A 106 -7.27 -4.50 14.99
CA GLU A 106 -7.98 -3.43 14.29
C GLU A 106 -8.15 -3.75 12.80
N ALA A 107 -7.09 -4.22 12.13
CA ALA A 107 -7.19 -4.62 10.73
C ALA A 107 -8.19 -5.77 10.53
N ALA A 108 -8.20 -6.75 11.44
CA ALA A 108 -9.18 -7.83 11.42
C ALA A 108 -10.62 -7.31 11.60
N GLN A 109 -10.85 -6.37 12.52
CA GLN A 109 -12.17 -5.75 12.70
C GLN A 109 -12.66 -5.03 11.43
N MET A 110 -11.77 -4.34 10.70
CA MET A 110 -12.14 -3.69 9.44
C MET A 110 -12.61 -4.71 8.39
N ILE A 111 -11.90 -5.83 8.27
CA ILE A 111 -12.25 -6.92 7.35
C ILE A 111 -13.60 -7.53 7.75
N GLU A 112 -13.74 -7.94 9.01
CA GLU A 112 -14.96 -8.56 9.55
C GLU A 112 -16.18 -7.65 9.36
N ALA A 113 -16.04 -6.35 9.62
CA ALA A 113 -17.11 -5.37 9.41
C ALA A 113 -17.50 -5.26 7.94
N CYS A 114 -16.53 -5.13 7.03
CA CYS A 114 -16.83 -5.02 5.60
C CYS A 114 -17.51 -6.30 5.05
N VAL A 115 -17.06 -7.48 5.48
CA VAL A 115 -17.70 -8.75 5.16
C VAL A 115 -19.13 -8.83 5.70
N SER A 116 -19.34 -8.44 6.96
CA SER A 116 -20.67 -8.49 7.61
C SER A 116 -21.71 -7.57 6.96
N HIS A 117 -21.25 -6.50 6.30
CA HIS A 117 -22.07 -5.52 5.59
C HIS A 117 -22.10 -5.72 4.07
N ASP A 118 -21.50 -6.80 3.55
CA ASP A 118 -21.40 -7.12 2.12
C ASP A 118 -20.82 -5.97 1.28
N VAL A 119 -19.80 -5.30 1.81
CA VAL A 119 -19.06 -4.24 1.11
C VAL A 119 -17.64 -4.70 0.80
N ARG A 120 -17.05 -4.06 -0.21
CA ARG A 120 -15.68 -4.36 -0.64
C ARG A 120 -14.71 -3.59 0.24
N LEU A 121 -13.64 -4.25 0.67
CA LEU A 121 -12.50 -3.62 1.32
C LEU A 121 -11.24 -3.86 0.49
N GLY A 122 -10.70 -2.76 -0.05
CA GLY A 122 -9.40 -2.73 -0.70
C GLY A 122 -8.38 -1.97 0.14
N THR A 123 -7.13 -2.41 0.11
CA THR A 123 -5.99 -1.67 0.68
C THR A 123 -5.20 -1.05 -0.47
N ASN A 124 -4.85 0.24 -0.39
CA ASN A 124 -4.19 0.95 -1.47
C ASN A 124 -2.67 0.70 -1.53
N HIS A 125 -2.27 -0.56 -1.72
CA HIS A 125 -0.90 -0.91 -2.08
C HIS A 125 -0.67 -0.71 -3.58
N HIS A 126 -0.13 0.46 -3.92
CA HIS A 126 0.00 0.90 -5.32
C HIS A 126 1.07 0.12 -6.12
N LEU A 127 2.14 -0.37 -5.49
CA LEU A 127 3.26 -0.99 -6.21
C LEU A 127 2.86 -2.29 -6.93
N ARG A 128 1.99 -3.13 -6.36
CA ARG A 128 1.44 -4.30 -7.09
C ARG A 128 0.62 -3.94 -8.33
N CYS A 129 0.21 -2.68 -8.47
CA CYS A 129 -0.46 -2.17 -9.66
C CYS A 129 0.53 -1.72 -10.75
N ALA A 130 1.83 -1.61 -10.45
CA ALA A 130 2.83 -1.19 -11.42
C ALA A 130 3.03 -2.25 -12.51
N ALA A 131 3.17 -1.78 -13.75
CA ALA A 131 3.51 -2.65 -14.89
C ALA A 131 4.80 -3.44 -14.66
N THR A 132 5.77 -2.85 -13.96
CA THR A 132 7.04 -3.47 -13.58
C THR A 132 6.83 -4.68 -12.67
N HIS A 133 6.14 -4.50 -11.54
CA HIS A 133 5.89 -5.60 -10.59
C HIS A 133 4.98 -6.69 -11.16
N ARG A 134 3.99 -6.31 -11.99
CA ARG A 134 3.17 -7.27 -12.74
C ARG A 134 4.00 -8.10 -13.72
N LYS A 135 4.95 -7.47 -14.43
CA LYS A 135 5.86 -8.18 -15.33
C LYS A 135 6.83 -9.09 -14.58
N ILE A 136 7.35 -8.66 -13.42
CA ILE A 136 8.18 -9.51 -12.55
C ILE A 136 7.40 -10.76 -12.14
N ARG A 137 6.15 -10.60 -11.67
CA ARG A 137 5.28 -11.72 -11.32
C ARG A 137 5.05 -12.66 -12.50
N GLU A 138 4.79 -12.11 -13.69
CA GLU A 138 4.65 -12.90 -14.93
C GLU A 138 5.90 -13.72 -15.22
N LEU A 139 7.09 -13.10 -15.23
CA LEU A 139 8.37 -13.76 -15.53
C LEU A 139 8.72 -14.86 -14.51
N ILE A 140 8.38 -14.66 -13.23
CA ILE A 140 8.51 -15.71 -12.21
C ILE A 140 7.57 -16.88 -12.54
N ARG A 141 6.29 -16.60 -12.83
CA ARG A 141 5.28 -17.62 -13.11
C ARG A 141 5.54 -18.39 -14.40
N THR A 142 6.15 -17.76 -15.41
CA THR A 142 6.54 -18.43 -16.65
C THR A 142 7.86 -19.19 -16.53
N GLY A 143 8.54 -19.11 -15.38
CA GLY A 143 9.73 -19.90 -15.08
C GLY A 143 11.05 -19.30 -15.59
N GLU A 144 11.08 -18.03 -16.00
CA GLU A 144 12.26 -17.37 -16.56
C GLU A 144 13.44 -17.28 -15.57
N VAL A 145 13.14 -17.31 -14.26
CA VAL A 145 14.15 -17.37 -13.20
C VAL A 145 14.32 -18.77 -12.60
N GLY A 146 13.59 -19.77 -13.09
CA GLY A 146 13.50 -21.09 -12.44
C GLY A 146 12.79 -20.99 -11.09
N THR A 147 13.33 -21.65 -10.06
CA THR A 147 12.81 -21.54 -8.69
C THR A 147 13.40 -20.31 -8.00
N PRO A 148 12.58 -19.33 -7.55
CA PRO A 148 13.08 -18.21 -6.76
C PRO A 148 13.76 -18.69 -5.46
N LEU A 149 14.90 -18.09 -5.12
CA LEU A 149 15.71 -18.44 -3.93
C LEU A 149 15.88 -17.24 -3.01
N PHE A 150 16.15 -16.07 -3.58
CA PHE A 150 16.40 -14.85 -2.83
C PHE A 150 15.68 -13.66 -3.47
N ALA A 151 15.31 -12.70 -2.64
CA ALA A 151 14.83 -11.40 -3.09
C ALA A 151 15.59 -10.28 -2.37
N ARG A 152 15.70 -9.11 -3.01
CA ARG A 152 16.25 -7.91 -2.39
C ARG A 152 15.37 -6.73 -2.72
N VAL A 153 15.00 -5.98 -1.69
CA VAL A 153 14.26 -4.74 -1.84
C VAL A 153 15.12 -3.59 -1.36
N PHE A 154 15.17 -2.53 -2.17
CA PHE A 154 15.84 -1.29 -1.86
C PHE A 154 14.80 -0.18 -1.86
N HIS A 155 14.44 0.31 -0.68
CA HIS A 155 13.46 1.38 -0.50
C HIS A 155 13.96 2.48 0.46
N ALA A 156 15.28 2.65 0.51
CA ALA A 156 15.92 3.74 1.23
C ALA A 156 15.82 5.04 0.42
N VAL A 157 14.99 5.97 0.88
CA VAL A 157 14.71 7.24 0.23
C VAL A 157 14.95 8.40 1.20
N SER A 158 14.84 9.64 0.73
CA SER A 158 14.79 10.82 1.60
C SER A 158 13.35 11.32 1.69
N LEU A 159 12.77 11.30 2.89
CA LEU A 159 11.39 11.76 3.09
C LEU A 159 11.30 13.26 2.75
N PRO A 160 10.46 13.67 1.79
CA PRO A 160 10.34 15.07 1.37
C PRO A 160 9.93 15.99 2.53
N PRO A 161 10.45 17.24 2.59
CA PRO A 161 10.15 18.16 3.69
C PRO A 161 8.66 18.36 3.99
N HIS A 162 7.80 18.38 2.98
CA HIS A 162 6.36 18.58 3.15
C HIS A 162 5.61 17.36 3.72
N LEU A 163 6.26 16.19 3.79
CA LEU A 163 5.73 14.96 4.40
C LEU A 163 6.31 14.71 5.80
N ARG A 164 7.27 15.52 6.24
CA ARG A 164 7.84 15.50 7.59
C ARG A 164 6.82 16.13 8.55
N GLY A 165 6.42 15.36 9.55
CA GLY A 165 5.35 15.69 10.50
C GLY A 165 4.97 14.43 11.25
N TRP A 166 3.68 14.05 11.25
CA TRP A 166 3.19 12.88 12.00
C TRP A 166 3.99 11.59 11.73
N ARG A 167 4.48 11.39 10.49
CA ARG A 167 5.32 10.24 10.11
C ARG A 167 6.60 10.08 10.92
N ILE A 168 7.18 11.18 11.41
CA ILE A 168 8.48 11.21 12.08
C ILE A 168 8.39 11.71 13.54
N GLU A 169 7.20 12.11 13.97
CA GLU A 169 6.94 12.72 15.30
C GLU A 169 5.88 11.97 16.12
N ARG A 170 4.95 11.24 15.49
CA ARG A 170 3.77 10.68 16.16
C ARG A 170 3.71 9.15 16.11
N PRO A 171 4.31 8.43 17.07
CA PRO A 171 4.16 6.98 17.17
C PRO A 171 2.70 6.56 17.42
N ASP A 172 1.93 7.40 18.12
CA ASP A 172 0.50 7.18 18.37
C ASP A 172 -0.37 7.26 17.10
N ALA A 173 0.14 7.85 16.02
CA ALA A 173 -0.47 7.84 14.69
C ALA A 173 0.15 6.79 13.74
N GLY A 174 0.96 5.86 14.27
CA GLY A 174 1.68 4.87 13.45
C GLY A 174 2.79 5.46 12.59
N GLY A 175 3.48 6.50 13.07
CA GLY A 175 4.70 6.99 12.44
C GLY A 175 5.83 5.95 12.46
N GLY A 176 6.92 6.28 11.76
CA GLY A 176 8.09 5.42 11.61
C GLY A 176 8.16 4.76 10.23
N VAL A 177 9.39 4.47 9.80
CA VAL A 177 9.65 3.94 8.45
C VAL A 177 9.01 2.58 8.20
N ILE A 178 8.90 1.72 9.22
CA ILE A 178 8.43 0.34 9.06
C ILE A 178 6.95 0.31 8.64
N LEU A 179 6.09 1.08 9.33
CA LEU A 179 4.65 1.12 9.00
C LEU A 179 4.36 1.96 7.75
N ASP A 180 5.24 2.88 7.36
CA ASP A 180 5.05 3.71 6.16
C ASP A 180 5.58 3.05 4.89
N ILE A 181 6.73 2.36 4.96
CA ILE A 181 7.44 1.79 3.81
C ILE A 181 7.39 0.26 3.80
N SER A 182 7.85 -0.42 4.87
CA SER A 182 8.02 -1.89 4.84
C SER A 182 6.71 -2.64 4.53
N VAL A 183 5.55 -2.09 4.88
CA VAL A 183 4.24 -2.65 4.49
C VAL A 183 4.06 -2.73 2.97
N HIS A 184 4.57 -1.77 2.20
CA HIS A 184 4.55 -1.83 0.73
C HIS A 184 5.50 -2.88 0.20
N ASP A 185 6.65 -3.03 0.82
CA ASP A 185 7.67 -3.98 0.37
C ASP A 185 7.22 -5.42 0.62
N ILE A 186 6.65 -5.69 1.79
CA ILE A 186 6.03 -6.98 2.09
C ILE A 186 4.88 -7.26 1.11
N ASP A 187 3.98 -6.29 0.89
CA ASP A 187 2.87 -6.46 -0.05
C ASP A 187 3.37 -6.79 -1.47
N THR A 188 4.39 -6.07 -1.93
CA THR A 188 4.99 -6.25 -3.25
C THR A 188 5.64 -7.61 -3.37
N LEU A 189 6.42 -8.04 -2.37
CA LEU A 189 7.05 -9.36 -2.34
C LEU A 189 6.00 -10.47 -2.34
N ARG A 190 4.98 -10.39 -1.49
CA ARG A 190 3.84 -11.33 -1.48
C ARG A 190 3.20 -11.43 -2.85
N PHE A 191 2.95 -10.28 -3.49
CA PHE A 191 2.35 -10.23 -4.81
C PHE A 191 3.23 -10.88 -5.90
N VAL A 192 4.52 -10.53 -5.98
CA VAL A 192 5.39 -11.03 -7.06
C VAL A 192 5.81 -12.48 -6.87
N LEU A 193 5.98 -12.93 -5.62
CA LEU A 193 6.35 -14.31 -5.29
C LEU A 193 5.14 -15.24 -5.23
N ASP A 194 3.93 -14.69 -5.07
CA ASP A 194 2.70 -15.46 -4.80
C ASP A 194 2.86 -16.36 -3.55
N ASP A 195 3.51 -15.81 -2.52
CA ASP A 195 3.94 -16.52 -1.32
C ASP A 195 3.81 -15.64 -0.07
N GLU A 196 3.85 -16.23 1.12
CA GLU A 196 3.59 -15.57 2.40
C GLU A 196 4.83 -15.54 3.31
N PRO A 197 5.08 -14.42 4.02
CA PRO A 197 6.15 -14.33 5.00
C PRO A 197 5.80 -15.15 6.25
N VAL A 198 6.77 -15.90 6.77
CA VAL A 198 6.59 -16.78 7.94
C VAL A 198 7.52 -16.44 9.10
N GLU A 199 8.63 -15.74 8.84
CA GLU A 199 9.62 -15.38 9.86
C GLU A 199 10.37 -14.11 9.44
N VAL A 200 10.69 -13.25 10.39
CA VAL A 200 11.45 -12.01 10.16
C VAL A 200 12.58 -11.83 11.20
N SER A 201 13.66 -11.17 10.78
CA SER A 201 14.72 -10.66 11.66
C SER A 201 15.11 -9.25 11.23
N ALA A 202 15.19 -8.28 12.14
CA ALA A 202 15.41 -6.88 11.78
C ALA A 202 16.31 -6.11 12.76
N MET A 203 16.88 -5.01 12.27
CA MET A 203 17.55 -3.98 13.06
C MET A 203 17.14 -2.60 12.53
N THR A 204 16.97 -1.64 13.43
CA THR A 204 16.54 -0.27 13.10
C THR A 204 17.62 0.76 13.38
N ALA A 205 17.55 1.86 12.63
CA ALA A 205 18.22 3.11 12.93
C ALA A 205 17.17 4.19 13.25
N SER A 206 17.53 5.09 14.18
CA SER A 206 16.65 6.17 14.64
C SER A 206 17.47 7.43 14.94
N GLY A 207 16.82 8.60 14.94
CA GLY A 207 17.38 9.84 15.44
C GLY A 207 18.12 10.71 14.42
N THR A 208 18.09 10.37 13.14
CA THR A 208 18.64 11.21 12.06
C THR A 208 17.59 12.18 11.52
N MET A 209 16.37 11.68 11.29
CA MET A 209 15.22 12.46 10.85
C MET A 209 14.02 12.30 11.80
N SER A 210 13.86 11.11 12.39
CA SER A 210 12.76 10.82 13.30
C SER A 210 13.03 11.21 14.75
N SER A 211 11.95 11.43 15.49
CA SER A 211 11.94 11.76 16.93
C SER A 211 11.03 10.79 17.69
N ALA A 212 10.88 10.98 19.01
CA ALA A 212 9.99 10.18 19.86
C ALA A 212 10.22 8.65 19.81
N GLY A 213 11.47 8.22 19.56
CA GLY A 213 11.84 6.81 19.48
C GLY A 213 11.48 6.12 18.16
N LEU A 214 10.92 6.84 17.19
CA LEU A 214 10.58 6.30 15.88
C LEU A 214 11.83 5.95 15.06
N ALA A 215 11.82 4.77 14.43
CA ALA A 215 12.81 4.39 13.43
C ALA A 215 12.68 5.26 12.17
N ASP A 216 13.82 5.73 11.65
CA ASP A 216 13.94 6.38 10.34
C ASP A 216 14.74 5.55 9.33
N GLY A 217 15.23 4.38 9.75
CA GLY A 217 15.78 3.34 8.89
C GLY A 217 15.57 1.94 9.47
N VAL A 218 15.45 0.95 8.59
CA VAL A 218 15.37 -0.47 8.95
C VAL A 218 16.05 -1.32 7.89
N MET A 219 16.76 -2.34 8.33
CA MET A 219 17.14 -3.48 7.48
C MET A 219 16.56 -4.74 8.09
N ALA A 220 15.94 -5.57 7.25
CA ALA A 220 15.31 -6.81 7.70
C ALA A 220 15.58 -7.95 6.72
N ILE A 221 15.49 -9.17 7.23
CA ILE A 221 15.42 -10.40 6.43
C ILE A 221 14.08 -11.05 6.72
N VAL A 222 13.39 -11.48 5.67
CA VAL A 222 12.09 -12.13 5.70
C VAL A 222 12.21 -13.49 5.04
N ARG A 223 11.79 -14.54 5.74
CA ARG A 223 11.63 -15.88 5.17
C ARG A 223 10.19 -16.05 4.72
N PHE A 224 10.03 -16.50 3.49
CA PHE A 224 8.74 -16.89 2.92
C PHE A 224 8.52 -18.40 3.06
N LYS A 225 7.25 -18.83 2.99
CA LYS A 225 6.83 -20.21 3.23
C LYS A 225 7.48 -21.21 2.26
N GLU A 226 7.62 -20.87 0.98
CA GLU A 226 8.29 -21.73 -0.01
C GLU A 226 9.84 -21.65 0.08
N GLY A 227 10.37 -20.94 1.07
CA GLY A 227 11.79 -20.94 1.43
C GLY A 227 12.60 -19.76 0.88
N VAL A 228 11.98 -18.85 0.12
CA VAL A 228 12.65 -17.63 -0.36
C VAL A 228 13.11 -16.79 0.83
N LEU A 229 14.36 -16.33 0.79
CA LEU A 229 14.90 -15.36 1.74
C LEU A 229 14.98 -13.98 1.08
N ALA A 230 14.19 -13.03 1.58
CA ALA A 230 14.16 -11.66 1.10
C ALA A 230 14.88 -10.73 2.08
N GLN A 231 15.68 -9.79 1.59
CA GLN A 231 16.17 -8.67 2.41
C GLN A 231 15.41 -7.38 2.06
N LEU A 232 15.21 -6.53 3.06
CA LEU A 232 14.59 -5.21 2.98
C LEU A 232 15.57 -4.14 3.46
N HIS A 233 15.57 -2.97 2.84
CA HIS A 233 16.30 -1.80 3.31
C HIS A 233 15.48 -0.54 3.05
N ASP A 234 14.88 -0.03 4.12
CA ASP A 234 13.90 1.05 4.06
C ASP A 234 14.40 2.20 4.93
N ALA A 235 14.32 3.42 4.41
CA ALA A 235 14.82 4.59 5.13
C ALA A 235 14.13 5.87 4.67
N PHE A 236 14.10 6.85 5.57
CA PHE A 236 13.72 8.24 5.28
C PHE A 236 14.94 9.16 5.10
N THR A 237 16.16 8.65 5.24
CA THR A 237 17.38 9.43 5.45
C THR A 237 18.35 9.41 4.27
N VAL A 238 18.02 8.72 3.17
CA VAL A 238 18.97 8.40 2.09
C VAL A 238 18.56 9.05 0.76
N PRO A 239 19.10 10.24 0.41
CA PRO A 239 18.65 11.00 -0.76
C PRO A 239 19.20 10.52 -2.12
N TYR A 240 20.22 9.65 -2.14
CA TYR A 240 20.96 9.32 -3.37
C TYR A 240 21.00 7.81 -3.68
N ALA A 241 20.22 7.00 -2.97
CA ALA A 241 20.04 5.60 -3.31
C ALA A 241 18.90 5.45 -4.33
N PRO A 242 19.11 4.71 -5.44
CA PRO A 242 17.98 4.30 -6.28
C PRO A 242 17.14 3.28 -5.52
N THR A 243 15.85 3.23 -5.85
CA THR A 243 14.99 2.13 -5.36
C THR A 243 15.13 0.91 -6.26
N GLY A 244 14.71 -0.26 -5.79
CA GLY A 244 14.72 -1.45 -6.64
C GLY A 244 14.19 -2.71 -6.00
N LEU A 245 14.00 -3.71 -6.85
CA LEU A 245 13.61 -5.07 -6.49
C LEU A 245 14.44 -6.05 -7.31
N GLU A 246 15.08 -7.00 -6.65
CA GLU A 246 15.81 -8.09 -7.30
C GLU A 246 15.19 -9.43 -6.91
N ILE A 247 15.12 -10.35 -7.87
CA ILE A 247 14.71 -11.74 -7.64
C ILE A 247 15.78 -12.64 -8.23
N HIS A 248 16.34 -13.53 -7.43
CA HIS A 248 17.38 -14.47 -7.83
C HIS A 248 16.84 -15.90 -7.72
N GLY A 249 16.78 -16.60 -8.84
CA GLY A 249 16.36 -17.99 -8.89
C GLY A 249 17.43 -18.92 -9.47
N THR A 250 17.07 -20.20 -9.61
CA THR A 250 17.99 -21.26 -10.07
C THR A 250 18.46 -21.09 -11.51
N SER A 251 17.69 -20.40 -12.35
CA SER A 251 17.93 -20.32 -13.80
C SER A 251 18.13 -18.89 -14.31
N GLY A 252 17.89 -17.89 -13.47
CA GLY A 252 18.04 -16.49 -13.85
C GLY A 252 17.89 -15.52 -12.69
N SER A 253 18.11 -14.25 -12.97
CA SER A 253 17.88 -13.17 -12.01
C SER A 253 17.23 -11.97 -12.68
N LEU A 254 16.22 -11.41 -12.01
CA LEU A 254 15.60 -10.15 -12.38
C LEU A 254 16.23 -9.02 -11.57
N PHE A 255 16.60 -7.94 -12.25
CA PHE A 255 17.07 -6.70 -11.64
C PHE A 255 16.11 -5.59 -12.07
N ALA A 256 15.34 -5.08 -11.11
CA ALA A 256 14.41 -3.99 -11.33
C ALA A 256 14.89 -2.73 -10.61
N LYS A 257 15.06 -1.64 -11.36
CA LYS A 257 15.60 -0.37 -10.88
C LYS A 257 14.54 0.73 -10.94
N ASP A 258 14.51 1.57 -9.91
CA ASP A 258 13.59 2.71 -9.76
C ASP A 258 12.10 2.30 -9.79
N VAL A 259 11.80 1.10 -9.29
CA VAL A 259 10.45 0.49 -9.33
C VAL A 259 9.63 0.66 -8.06
N MET A 260 10.22 1.11 -6.95
CA MET A 260 9.49 1.25 -5.66
C MET A 260 8.86 2.65 -5.49
N THR A 261 8.76 3.43 -6.56
CA THR A 261 8.21 4.80 -6.50
C THR A 261 6.72 4.82 -6.83
N GLN A 262 6.03 5.89 -6.42
CA GLN A 262 4.62 6.11 -6.77
C GLN A 262 4.38 6.40 -8.26
N ARG A 263 5.45 6.69 -9.03
CA ARG A 263 5.36 7.03 -10.45
C ARG A 263 5.43 5.79 -11.33
N PRO A 264 4.78 5.78 -12.50
CA PRO A 264 4.82 4.67 -13.44
C PRO A 264 6.13 4.67 -14.24
N VAL A 265 7.24 4.33 -13.57
CA VAL A 265 8.60 4.32 -14.13
C VAL A 265 9.35 3.05 -13.71
N GLY A 266 10.61 2.95 -14.14
CA GLY A 266 11.53 1.91 -13.73
C GLY A 266 11.82 0.91 -14.85
N GLU A 267 12.92 0.20 -14.72
CA GLU A 267 13.45 -0.69 -15.76
C GLU A 267 13.66 -2.08 -15.18
N ILE A 268 13.47 -3.12 -16.00
CA ILE A 268 13.72 -4.52 -15.63
C ILE A 268 14.73 -5.11 -16.61
N SER A 269 15.73 -5.80 -16.07
CA SER A 269 16.60 -6.68 -16.84
C SER A 269 16.57 -8.10 -16.30
N LEU A 270 16.55 -9.07 -17.21
CA LEU A 270 16.65 -10.50 -16.92
C LEU A 270 18.07 -10.96 -17.29
N ARG A 271 18.76 -11.59 -16.36
CA ARG A 271 20.07 -12.21 -16.58
C ARG A 271 19.97 -13.72 -16.49
N THR A 272 20.39 -14.42 -17.53
CA THR A 272 20.41 -15.89 -17.65
C THR A 272 21.81 -16.34 -18.12
N PRO A 273 22.07 -17.65 -18.30
CA PRO A 273 23.31 -18.11 -18.94
C PRO A 273 23.54 -17.56 -20.36
N ASP A 274 22.48 -17.17 -21.06
CA ASP A 274 22.54 -16.66 -22.44
C ASP A 274 22.86 -15.15 -22.51
N GLY A 275 22.89 -14.45 -21.36
CA GLY A 275 23.24 -13.03 -21.27
C GLY A 275 22.23 -12.22 -20.47
N THR A 276 22.26 -10.90 -20.67
CA THR A 276 21.32 -9.95 -20.06
C THR A 276 20.39 -9.38 -21.11
N GLN A 277 19.09 -9.49 -20.88
CA GLN A 277 18.04 -8.91 -21.70
C GLN A 277 17.33 -7.80 -20.93
N ILE A 278 17.12 -6.64 -21.57
CA ILE A 278 16.23 -5.59 -21.07
C ILE A 278 14.80 -6.00 -21.42
N ILE A 279 13.91 -5.97 -20.43
CA ILE A 279 12.49 -6.29 -20.61
C ILE A 279 11.75 -5.01 -20.95
N GLU A 280 11.03 -5.01 -22.07
CA GLU A 280 10.18 -3.90 -22.48
C GLU A 280 8.92 -3.82 -21.58
N ILE A 281 8.62 -2.62 -21.10
CA ILE A 281 7.50 -2.35 -20.20
C ILE A 281 6.67 -1.19 -20.76
N GLU A 282 5.38 -1.44 -21.00
CA GLU A 282 4.41 -0.38 -21.22
C GLU A 282 3.92 0.12 -19.86
N HIS A 283 4.30 1.35 -19.51
CA HIS A 283 3.95 1.92 -18.22
C HIS A 283 2.53 2.50 -18.21
N HIS A 284 1.80 2.22 -17.13
CA HIS A 284 0.48 2.77 -16.87
C HIS A 284 0.42 3.32 -15.44
N ASP A 285 -0.45 4.29 -15.21
CA ASP A 285 -0.66 4.87 -13.88
C ASP A 285 -1.07 3.79 -12.86
N LEU A 286 -0.30 3.69 -11.77
CA LEU A 286 -0.47 2.66 -10.75
C LEU A 286 -1.82 2.81 -10.04
N TYR A 287 -2.17 4.05 -9.69
CA TYR A 287 -3.40 4.36 -8.97
C TYR A 287 -4.63 4.19 -9.85
N GLY A 288 -4.57 4.61 -11.12
CA GLY A 288 -5.62 4.38 -12.11
C GLY A 288 -5.88 2.89 -12.30
N THR A 289 -4.83 2.08 -12.34
CA THR A 289 -4.95 0.61 -12.39
C THR A 289 -5.62 0.06 -11.12
N GLY A 290 -5.21 0.53 -9.93
CA GLY A 290 -5.80 0.14 -8.66
C GLY A 290 -7.28 0.52 -8.53
N VAL A 291 -7.65 1.73 -8.93
CA VAL A 291 -9.05 2.20 -8.92
C VAL A 291 -9.90 1.42 -9.93
N ALA A 292 -9.38 1.13 -11.14
CA ALA A 292 -10.07 0.30 -12.12
C ALA A 292 -10.38 -1.10 -11.58
N GLU A 293 -9.43 -1.71 -10.87
CA GLU A 293 -9.63 -3.02 -10.21
C GLU A 293 -10.61 -2.93 -9.04
N PHE A 294 -10.57 -1.84 -8.27
CA PHE A 294 -11.57 -1.61 -7.24
C PHE A 294 -12.98 -1.43 -7.82
N HIS A 295 -13.13 -0.73 -8.95
CA HIS A 295 -14.43 -0.59 -9.65
C HIS A 295 -14.96 -1.94 -10.16
N ARG A 296 -14.09 -2.78 -10.72
CA ARG A 296 -14.45 -4.15 -11.10
C ARG A 296 -14.82 -5.01 -9.90
N SER A 297 -14.20 -4.79 -8.73
CA SER A 297 -14.60 -5.51 -7.52
C SER A 297 -16.04 -5.22 -7.09
N ILE A 298 -16.50 -3.99 -7.33
CA ILE A 298 -17.87 -3.55 -7.02
C ILE A 298 -18.86 -4.07 -8.06
N SER A 299 -18.55 -3.89 -9.34
CA SER A 299 -19.50 -4.15 -10.43
C SER A 299 -19.53 -5.61 -10.90
N GLU A 300 -18.40 -6.31 -10.84
CA GLU A 300 -18.22 -7.68 -11.37
C GLU A 300 -17.94 -8.72 -10.28
N GLY A 301 -17.78 -8.29 -9.02
CA GLY A 301 -17.51 -9.18 -7.90
C GLY A 301 -16.10 -9.77 -7.88
N GLN A 302 -15.16 -9.19 -8.63
CA GLN A 302 -13.74 -9.54 -8.56
C GLN A 302 -13.12 -9.06 -7.23
N ASN A 303 -11.86 -9.41 -6.98
CA ASN A 303 -11.10 -8.80 -5.89
C ASN A 303 -10.49 -7.46 -6.33
N PRO A 304 -10.39 -6.47 -5.42
CA PRO A 304 -9.53 -5.32 -5.67
C PRO A 304 -8.05 -5.75 -5.81
N ALA A 305 -7.21 -4.86 -6.35
CA ALA A 305 -5.79 -5.14 -6.57
C ALA A 305 -5.07 -5.66 -5.32
N ALA A 306 -5.32 -5.01 -4.18
CA ALA A 306 -5.01 -5.50 -2.84
C ALA A 306 -6.29 -5.49 -2.00
N THR A 307 -6.59 -6.63 -1.40
CA THR A 307 -7.75 -6.83 -0.53
C THR A 307 -7.51 -6.28 0.87
N GLY A 308 -8.53 -6.29 1.73
CA GLY A 308 -8.35 -6.10 3.16
C GLY A 308 -7.39 -7.14 3.78
N ILE A 309 -7.43 -8.39 3.31
CA ILE A 309 -6.53 -9.46 3.75
C ILE A 309 -5.08 -9.13 3.39
N ASP A 310 -4.83 -8.56 2.21
CA ASP A 310 -3.49 -8.12 1.82
C ASP A 310 -2.96 -7.02 2.74
N GLY A 311 -3.80 -6.03 3.08
CA GLY A 311 -3.44 -4.97 4.03
C GLY A 311 -3.22 -5.47 5.45
N TYR A 312 -3.96 -6.50 5.88
CA TYR A 312 -3.71 -7.18 7.14
C TYR A 312 -2.37 -7.93 7.12
N ARG A 313 -2.10 -8.73 6.08
CA ARG A 313 -0.87 -9.54 6.00
C ARG A 313 0.39 -8.67 5.91
N SER A 314 0.33 -7.56 5.16
CA SER A 314 1.44 -6.60 5.10
C SER A 314 1.67 -5.89 6.44
N LEU A 315 0.59 -5.47 7.13
CA LEU A 315 0.67 -4.87 8.46
C LEU A 315 1.27 -5.85 9.47
N VAL A 316 0.78 -7.08 9.53
CA VAL A 316 1.23 -8.08 10.51
C VAL A 316 2.73 -8.38 10.35
N ALA A 317 3.20 -8.58 9.13
CA ALA A 317 4.63 -8.78 8.88
C ALA A 317 5.46 -7.56 9.28
N ALA A 318 4.98 -6.34 9.01
CA ALA A 318 5.65 -5.11 9.43
C ALA A 318 5.67 -4.95 10.97
N LEU A 319 4.59 -5.31 11.67
CA LEU A 319 4.57 -5.36 13.13
C LEU A 319 5.55 -6.41 13.68
N SER A 320 5.68 -7.57 13.02
CA SER A 320 6.71 -8.56 13.37
C SER A 320 8.13 -8.03 13.16
N ILE A 321 8.36 -7.18 12.15
CA ILE A 321 9.66 -6.49 11.94
C ILE A 321 9.96 -5.56 13.13
N VAL A 322 8.98 -4.78 13.60
CA VAL A 322 9.12 -3.95 14.81
C VAL A 322 9.47 -4.83 16.02
N GLN A 323 8.68 -5.88 16.26
CA GLN A 323 8.89 -6.79 17.39
C GLN A 323 10.27 -7.46 17.35
N SER A 324 10.74 -7.85 16.16
CA SER A 324 12.05 -8.45 15.96
C SER A 324 13.18 -7.47 16.30
N ALA A 325 13.08 -6.22 15.83
CA ALA A 325 14.06 -5.19 16.11
C ALA A 325 14.16 -4.88 17.60
N ASP A 326 13.02 -4.81 18.30
CA ASP A 326 12.97 -4.56 19.75
C ASP A 326 13.52 -5.74 20.56
N ALA A 327 13.26 -6.98 20.13
CA ALA A 327 13.69 -8.19 20.83
C ALA A 327 15.14 -8.60 20.53
N GLY A 328 15.73 -8.12 19.43
CA GLY A 328 17.08 -8.49 18.98
C GLY A 328 17.19 -9.93 18.46
N GLY A 329 16.13 -10.48 17.87
CA GLY A 329 16.07 -11.87 17.39
C GLY A 329 15.02 -12.10 16.31
N HIS A 330 14.87 -13.34 15.85
CA HIS A 330 13.86 -13.70 14.86
C HIS A 330 12.47 -13.80 15.49
N VAL A 331 11.44 -13.44 14.72
CA VAL A 331 10.02 -13.49 15.12
C VAL A 331 9.22 -14.20 14.04
N THR A 332 8.37 -15.15 14.44
CA THR A 332 7.40 -15.79 13.55
C THR A 332 6.30 -14.80 13.18
N VAL A 333 5.96 -14.72 11.90
CA VAL A 333 4.84 -13.90 11.41
C VAL A 333 3.55 -14.67 11.64
N PRO A 334 2.60 -14.16 12.46
CA PRO A 334 1.35 -14.85 12.70
C PRO A 334 0.43 -14.80 11.46
N SER A 335 -0.48 -15.76 11.36
CA SER A 335 -1.52 -15.78 10.34
C SER A 335 -2.87 -16.11 10.98
N ARG A 336 -3.78 -15.13 11.02
CA ARG A 336 -5.16 -15.29 11.52
C ARG A 336 -6.14 -15.73 10.43
N PHE A 337 -5.87 -15.35 9.19
CA PHE A 337 -6.74 -15.66 8.04
C PHE A 337 -6.14 -16.80 7.22
N ALA A 338 -6.99 -17.71 6.76
CA ALA A 338 -6.57 -18.78 5.84
C ALA A 338 -5.97 -18.19 4.57
N GLU A 339 -5.07 -18.96 3.93
CA GLU A 339 -4.37 -18.61 2.70
C GLU A 339 -5.30 -18.29 1.53
#